data_AF-A0A2X1NB25-F1
#
_entry.id   AF-A0A2X1NB25-F1
#
_cell.length_a   1.000
_cell.length_b   1.000
_cell.length_c   1.000
_cell.angle_alpha   90.00
_cell.angle_beta   90.00
_cell.angle_gamma   90.00
#
_symmetry.space_group_name_H-M   'P 1'
#
loop_
_entity.id
_entity.type
_entity.pdbx_description
1 polymer ?
#
loop_
_entity_poly.entity_id
_entity_poly.type
_entity_poly.pdbx_seq_one_letter_code
_entity_poly.pdbx_strand_id
1 'polypeptide(L)' 'MRLQLPPLRERVADILPLAESFLKVSLAALSAPFSAALRQGLQASETVLLHYDWPGNIRELRNMMERLALF' A
#
# COMPACT_ATOMS: atom_id res chain seq x y z
N MET A 1 16.58 -21.92 10.66
CA MET A 1 16.96 -20.88 9.67
C MET A 1 16.02 -19.70 9.85
N ARG A 2 16.53 -18.50 10.21
CA ARG A 2 15.72 -17.27 10.20
C ARG A 2 15.82 -16.66 8.81
N LEU A 3 14.72 -16.62 8.07
CA LEU A 3 14.63 -15.82 6.84
C LEU A 3 14.66 -14.36 7.27
N GLN A 4 15.73 -13.63 6.94
CA GLN A 4 15.76 -12.18 7.15
C GLN A 4 15.09 -11.53 5.95
N LEU A 5 13.88 -11.03 6.16
CA LEU A 5 13.20 -10.23 5.15
C LEU A 5 13.67 -8.78 5.30
N PRO A 6 14.20 -8.16 4.23
CA PRO A 6 14.61 -6.77 4.31
C PRO A 6 13.39 -5.86 4.58
N PRO A 7 13.59 -4.71 5.24
CA PRO A 7 12.54 -3.76 5.48
C PRO A 7 11.94 -3.24 4.17
N LEU A 8 10.71 -2.75 4.23
CA LEU A 8 9.96 -2.36 3.03
C LEU A 8 10.66 -1.24 2.23
N ARG A 9 11.33 -0.30 2.91
CA ARG A 9 12.13 0.77 2.26
C ARG A 9 13.29 0.27 1.41
N GLU A 10 13.81 -0.93 1.69
CA GLU A 10 14.87 -1.57 0.88
C GLU A 10 14.27 -2.35 -0.31
N ARG A 11 12.94 -2.47 -0.36
CA ARG A 11 12.17 -3.20 -1.36
C ARG A 11 11.22 -2.27 -2.11
N VAL A 12 11.75 -1.14 -2.58
CA VAL A 12 10.99 -0.03 -3.18
C VAL A 12 10.04 -0.50 -4.29
N ALA A 13 10.47 -1.46 -5.12
CA ALA A 13 9.66 -2.03 -6.21
C ALA A 13 8.38 -2.74 -5.73
N ASP A 14 8.33 -3.17 -4.47
CA ASP A 14 7.15 -3.84 -3.91
C ASP A 14 6.12 -2.87 -3.34
N ILE A 15 6.48 -1.60 -3.10
CA ILE A 15 5.63 -0.64 -2.39
C ILE A 15 4.32 -0.38 -3.15
N LEU A 16 4.41 0.02 -4.43
CA LEU A 16 3.21 0.32 -5.23
C LEU A 16 2.32 -0.91 -5.48
N PRO A 17 2.86 -2.08 -5.90
CA PRO A 17 2.05 -3.28 -6.07
C PRO A 17 1.35 -3.72 -4.77
N LEU A 18 2.04 -3.62 -3.63
CA LEU A 18 1.45 -3.94 -2.32
C LEU A 18 0.38 -2.92 -1.93
N ALA A 19 0.62 -1.63 -2.16
CA ALA A 19 -0.35 -0.58 -1.87
C ALA A 19 -1.65 -0.79 -2.67
N GLU A 20 -1.56 -1.01 -3.98
CA GLU A 20 -2.73 -1.28 -4.83
C GLU A 20 -3.45 -2.56 -4.39
N SER A 21 -2.70 -3.62 -4.09
CA SER A 21 -3.27 -4.89 -3.62
C SER A 21 -4.03 -4.74 -2.31
N PHE A 22 -3.44 -4.07 -1.30
CA PHE A 22 -4.11 -3.85 -0.03
C PHE A 22 -5.34 -2.98 -0.18
N LEU A 23 -5.26 -1.89 -0.95
CA LEU A 23 -6.42 -1.03 -1.20
C LEU A 23 -7.56 -1.79 -1.89
N LYS A 24 -7.26 -2.64 -2.89
CA LYS A 24 -8.26 -3.51 -3.53
C LYS A 24 -8.91 -4.47 -2.54
N VAL A 25 -8.11 -5.12 -1.68
CA VAL A 25 -8.62 -6.06 -0.66
C VAL A 25 -9.53 -5.32 0.34
N SER A 26 -9.12 -4.14 0.81
CA SER A 26 -9.89 -3.33 1.73
C SER A 26 -11.22 -2.85 1.13
N LEU A 27 -11.21 -2.38 -0.12
CA LEU A 27 -12.43 -1.97 -0.83
C LEU A 27 -13.38 -3.15 -1.08
N ALA A 28 -12.84 -4.32 -1.45
CA ALA A 28 -13.64 -5.53 -1.64
C ALA A 28 -14.37 -5.94 -0.35
N ALA A 29 -13.72 -5.81 0.81
CA ALA A 29 -14.36 -6.06 2.11
C ALA A 29 -15.53 -5.10 2.41
N LEU A 30 -15.55 -3.92 1.77
CA LEU A 30 -16.61 -2.92 1.88
C LEU A 30 -17.62 -3.00 0.72
N SER A 31 -17.52 -4.01 -0.16
CA SER A 31 -18.29 -4.10 -1.41
C SER A 31 -18.14 -2.86 -2.31
N ALA A 32 -17.01 -2.16 -2.22
CA ALA A 32 -16.67 -0.99 -3.01
C ALA A 32 -15.76 -1.36 -4.19
N PRO A 33 -15.93 -0.74 -5.37
CA PRO A 33 -15.07 -1.00 -6.52
C PRO A 33 -13.75 -0.24 -6.42
N PHE A 34 -12.66 -0.87 -6.88
CA PHE A 34 -11.41 -0.15 -7.14
C PHE A 34 -11.53 0.67 -8.44
N SER A 35 -11.81 1.96 -8.29
CA SER A 35 -12.10 2.87 -9.40
C SER A 35 -10.84 3.39 -10.10
N ALA A 36 -11.01 3.93 -11.31
CA ALA A 36 -9.94 4.61 -12.03
C ALA A 36 -9.40 5.83 -11.25
N ALA A 37 -10.27 6.55 -10.53
CA ALA A 37 -9.88 7.69 -9.70
C ALA A 37 -8.96 7.25 -8.54
N LEU A 38 -9.24 6.12 -7.90
CA LEU A 38 -8.38 5.56 -6.85
C LEU A 38 -7.02 5.12 -7.41
N ARG A 39 -6.99 4.50 -8.59
CA ARG A 39 -5.73 4.19 -9.28
C ARG A 39 -4.91 5.44 -9.57
N GLN A 40 -5.55 6.49 -10.08
CA GLN A 40 -4.88 7.77 -10.35
C GLN A 40 -4.38 8.44 -9.06
N GLY A 41 -5.15 8.41 -7.99
CA GLY A 41 -4.73 8.92 -6.68
C GLY A 41 -3.53 8.18 -6.12
N LEU A 42 -3.48 6.86 -6.29
CA LEU A 42 -2.34 6.04 -5.88
C LEU A 42 -1.08 6.37 -6.69
N GLN A 43 -1.21 6.51 -8.02
CA GLN A 43 -0.12 6.95 -8.90
C GLN A 43 0.36 8.37 -8.56
N ALA A 44 -0.55 9.30 -8.29
CA ALA A 44 -0.20 10.65 -7.88
C ALA A 44 0.53 10.70 -6.52
N SER A 45 0.34 9.68 -5.69
CA SER A 45 0.99 9.52 -4.38
C SER A 45 2.30 8.73 -4.45
N GLU A 46 2.72 8.28 -5.64
CA GLU A 46 3.88 7.40 -5.83
C GLU A 46 5.14 7.97 -5.16
N THR A 47 5.49 9.22 -5.45
CA THR A 47 6.69 9.84 -4.85
C THR A 47 6.66 9.78 -3.32
N VAL A 48 5.52 10.06 -2.69
CA VAL A 48 5.39 10.02 -1.23
C VAL A 48 5.53 8.59 -0.70
N LEU A 49 4.87 7.63 -1.35
CA LEU A 49 4.90 6.22 -0.95
C LEU A 49 6.31 5.62 -1.06
N LEU A 50 7.08 6.01 -2.09
CA LEU A 50 8.43 5.48 -2.32
C LEU A 50 9.50 6.12 -1.42
N HIS A 51 9.30 7.35 -0.94
CA HIS A 51 10.28 8.06 -0.09
C HIS A 51 9.99 7.95 1.41
N TYR A 52 8.84 7.42 1.81
CA TYR A 52 8.53 7.19 3.21
C TYR A 52 9.25 5.94 3.74
N ASP A 53 9.80 6.02 4.96
CA ASP A 53 10.66 4.97 5.53
C ASP A 53 9.94 3.68 5.92
N TRP A 54 8.60 3.72 6.02
CA TRP A 54 7.75 2.61 6.48
C TRP A 54 8.30 1.94 7.76
N PRO A 55 8.42 2.65 8.90
CA PRO A 55 8.91 2.08 10.16
C PRO A 55 8.11 0.84 10.62
N GLY A 56 6.81 0.76 10.29
CA GLY A 56 5.97 -0.42 10.53
C GLY A 56 5.93 -1.40 9.35
N ASN A 57 6.80 -1.23 8.34
CA ASN A 57 6.94 -2.08 7.16
C ASN A 57 5.59 -2.33 6.46
N ILE A 58 5.38 -3.56 5.97
CA ILE A 58 4.17 -4.01 5.29
C ILE A 58 2.91 -3.79 6.14
N ARG A 59 3.01 -3.87 7.48
CA ARG A 59 1.86 -3.66 8.37
C ARG A 59 1.39 -2.20 8.33
N GLU A 60 2.31 -1.26 8.31
CA GLU A 60 1.96 0.16 8.22
C GLU A 60 1.38 0.51 6.85
N LEU A 61 1.98 0.00 5.77
CA LEU A 61 1.44 0.18 4.42
C LEU A 61 0.01 -0.37 4.31
N ARG A 62 -0.22 -1.59 4.80
CA ARG A 62 -1.56 -2.19 4.86
C ARG A 62 -2.54 -1.31 5.62
N ASN A 63 -2.19 -0.92 6.85
CA ASN A 63 -3.07 -0.11 7.69
C ASN A 63 -3.40 1.25 7.05
N MET A 64 -2.46 1.84 6.30
CA MET A 64 -2.70 3.06 5.54
C MET A 64 -3.72 2.84 4.44
N MET A 65 -3.58 1.77 3.64
CA MET A 65 -4.53 1.45 2.56
C MET A 65 -5.91 1.06 3.08
N GLU A 66 -5.97 0.35 4.22
CA GLU A 66 -7.21 0.04 4.92
C GLU A 66 -7.94 1.32 5.36
N ARG A 67 -7.21 2.30 5.91
CA ARG A 67 -7.77 3.61 6.25
C ARG A 67 -8.24 4.37 5.02
N LEU A 68 -7.46 4.38 3.94
CA LEU A 68 -7.85 5.05 2.69
C LEU A 68 -9.13 4.47 2.10
N ALA A 69 -9.38 3.17 2.23
CA ALA A 69 -10.61 2.54 1.73
C ALA A 69 -11.90 2.99 2.46
N LEU A 70 -11.77 3.61 3.64
CA LEU A 70 -12.90 4.10 4.45
C LEU A 70 -13.30 5.54 4.12
N PHE A 71 -12.52 6.24 3.28
CA PHE A 71 -12.78 7.62 2.84
C PHE A 71 -13.18 7.66 1.36
#